data_AF-E6WDA6-F1
#
_entry.id   AF-E6WDA6-F1
#
_cell.length_a   1.000
_cell.length_b   1.000
_cell.length_c   1.000
_cell.angle_alpha   90.00
_cell.angle_beta   90.00
_cell.angle_gamma   90.00
#
_symmetry.space_group_name_H-M   'P 1'
#
loop_
_entity.id
_entity.type
_entity.pdbx_description
1 polymer ?
#
loop_
_entity_poly.entity_id
_entity_poly.type
_entity_poly.pdbx_seq_one_letter_code
_entity_poly.pdbx_strand_id
1 'polypeptide(L)' 'MVIVSQKKPSEQFLCRILAGVLVYEQRINAAGGANNYQKVSDKVVKAAWNDYYQQPENQGGA' A
#
# COMPACT_ATOMS: atom_id res chain seq x y z
N MET A 1 -13.54 -18.47 4.27
CA MET A 1 -13.02 -17.48 3.30
C MET A 1 -12.60 -16.27 4.10
N VAL A 2 -11.29 -16.10 4.38
CA VAL A 2 -10.81 -14.88 5.03
C VAL A 2 -10.96 -13.80 3.97
N ILE A 3 -11.96 -12.93 4.14
CA ILE A 3 -11.98 -11.66 3.42
C ILE A 3 -10.76 -10.91 3.97
N VAL A 4 -9.61 -11.13 3.34
CA VAL A 4 -8.48 -10.23 3.50
C VAL A 4 -8.98 -8.96 2.84
N SER A 5 -9.58 -8.06 3.63
CA SER A 5 -9.86 -6.71 3.18
C SER A 5 -8.56 -6.19 2.63
N GLN A 6 -8.41 -6.21 1.30
CA GLN A 6 -7.23 -5.71 0.63
C GLN A 6 -7.24 -4.22 0.92
N LYS A 7 -6.51 -3.82 1.97
CA LYS A 7 -6.39 -2.42 2.36
C LYS A 7 -6.00 -1.63 1.13
N LYS A 8 -6.62 -0.48 0.94
CA LYS A 8 -6.29 0.35 -0.22
C LYS A 8 -4.79 0.60 -0.21
N PRO A 9 -4.10 0.62 -1.36
CA PRO A 9 -2.67 0.90 -1.37
C PRO A 9 -2.31 2.23 -0.70
N SER A 10 -3.22 3.21 -0.67
CA SER A 10 -3.09 4.46 0.08
C SER A 10 -3.01 4.29 1.60
N GLU A 11 -3.48 3.17 2.15
CA GLU A 11 -3.38 2.81 3.57
C GLU A 11 -2.14 1.97 3.87
N GLN A 12 -1.54 1.38 2.83
CA GLN A 12 -0.35 0.53 2.92
C GLN A 12 0.93 1.30 2.62
N PHE A 13 0.88 2.29 1.73
CA PHE A 13 2.03 3.05 1.28
C PHE A 13 1.88 4.54 1.59
N LEU A 14 2.95 5.14 2.10
CA LEU A 14 3.12 6.58 2.25
C LEU A 14 4.01 7.11 1.13
N CYS A 15 3.58 8.19 0.48
CA CYS A 15 4.36 8.90 -0.53
C CYS A 15 4.76 10.27 0.03
N ARG A 16 6.06 10.58 0.04
CA ARG A 16 6.58 11.85 0.55
C ARG A 16 7.73 12.36 -0.30
N ILE A 17 7.90 13.69 -0.34
CA ILE A 17 9.06 14.32 -0.98
C ILE A 17 10.08 14.65 0.12
N LEU A 18 11.27 14.05 0.04
CA LEU A 18 12.38 14.32 0.95
C LEU A 18 13.55 14.88 0.14
N ALA A 19 14.00 16.09 0.47
CA ALA A 19 15.09 16.77 -0.22
C ALA A 19 14.93 16.79 -1.77
N GLY A 20 13.69 17.00 -2.24
CA GLY A 20 13.37 17.02 -3.68
C GLY A 20 13.24 15.63 -4.34
N VAL A 21 13.42 14.54 -3.59
CA VAL A 21 13.30 13.18 -4.09
C VAL A 21 11.99 12.56 -3.62
N LEU A 22 11.27 11.90 -4.53
CA LEU A 22 10.08 11.14 -4.21
C LEU A 22 10.48 9.85 -3.47
N VAL A 23 9.97 9.68 -2.26
CA VAL A 23 10.23 8.53 -1.41
C VAL A 23 8.92 7.83 -1.10
N TYR A 24 8.92 6.52 -1.34
CA TYR A 24 7.82 5.65 -0.99
C TYR A 24 8.17 4.81 0.22
N GLU A 25 7.22 4.65 1.12
CA GLU A 25 7.37 3.81 2.30
C GLU A 25 6.18 2.90 2.47
N GLN A 26 6.41 1.68 2.92
CA GLN A 26 5.36 0.75 3.26
C GLN A 26 5.17 0.71 4.77
N ARG A 27 3.91 0.71 5.20
CA ARG A 27 3.52 0.48 6.58
C ARG A 27 3.73 -0.99 6.93
N ILE A 28 4.61 -1.25 7.89
CA ILE A 28 4.81 -2.56 8.46
C ILE A 28 3.93 -2.64 9.70
N ASN A 29 2.94 -3.54 9.68
CA ASN A 29 2.16 -3.86 10.86
C ASN A 29 3.06 -4.65 11.81
N ALA A 30 3.74 -3.95 12.73
CA ALA A 30 4.39 -4.59 13.85
C ALA A 30 3.31 -5.09 14.82
N ALA A 31 3.31 -6.38 15.14
CA ALA A 31 2.42 -6.94 16.15
C ALA A 31 2.74 -6.27 17.50
N GLY A 32 1.88 -5.36 17.94
CA GLY A 32 1.95 -4.74 19.27
C GLY A 32 2.73 -3.42 19.39
N GLY A 33 3.05 -2.73 18.29
CA GLY A 33 3.83 -1.47 18.35
C GLY A 33 3.34 -0.36 17.42
N ALA A 34 3.93 0.83 17.57
CA ALA A 34 3.71 1.95 16.64
C ALA A 34 3.99 1.49 15.20
N ASN A 35 3.13 1.91 14.27
CA ASN A 35 3.28 1.55 12.86
C ASN A 35 4.62 2.07 12.34
N ASN A 36 5.50 1.15 11.94
CA ASN A 36 6.79 1.51 11.36
C ASN A 36 6.63 1.65 9.84
N TYR A 37 7.22 2.70 9.29
CA TYR A 37 7.30 2.92 7.85
C TYR A 37 8.70 2.54 7.39
N GLN A 38 8.79 1.69 6.37
CA GLN A 38 10.05 1.30 5.76
C GLN A 38 10.10 1.77 4.32
N LYS A 39 11.21 2.37 3.91
CA LYS A 39 11.44 2.78 2.52
C LYS A 39 11.35 1.56 1.59
N VAL A 40 10.55 1.70 0.55
CA VAL A 40 10.38 0.70 -0.51
C VAL A 40 10.69 1.31 -1.88
N SER A 41 10.96 0.44 -2.85
CA SER A 41 11.17 0.89 -4.23
C SER A 41 9.87 1.33 -4.88
N ASP A 42 9.98 2.23 -5.87
CA ASP A 42 8.83 2.68 -6.66
C ASP A 42 8.17 1.52 -7.42
N LYS A 43 8.96 0.53 -7.86
CA LYS A 43 8.47 -0.67 -8.53
C LYS A 43 7.48 -1.46 -7.68
N VAL A 44 7.74 -1.59 -6.37
CA VAL A 44 6.85 -2.30 -5.45
C VAL A 44 5.53 -1.55 -5.28
N VAL A 45 5.58 -0.22 -5.14
CA VAL A 45 4.36 0.60 -4.99
C VAL A 45 3.54 0.59 -6.26
N LYS A 46 4.17 0.75 -7.43
CA LYS A 46 3.50 0.71 -8.73
C LYS A 46 2.90 -0.67 -9.01
N ALA A 47 3.59 -1.76 -8.67
CA ALA A 47 3.05 -3.11 -8.80
C ALA A 47 1.81 -3.28 -7.90
N ALA A 48 1.87 -2.86 -6.64
CA ALA A 48 0.71 -2.96 -5.74
C ALA A 48 -0.47 -2.08 -6.17
N TRP A 49 -0.22 -0.89 -6.73
CA TRP A 49 -1.25 -0.06 -7.33
C TRP A 49 -1.84 -0.73 -8.56
N ASN A 50 -1.00 -1.21 -9.47
CA ASN A 50 -1.43 -1.90 -10.67
C ASN A 50 -2.26 -3.14 -10.31
N ASP A 51 -1.83 -3.97 -9.37
CA ASP A 51 -2.58 -5.15 -8.90
C ASP A 51 -3.92 -4.78 -8.27
N TYR A 52 -4.00 -3.67 -7.53
CA TYR A 52 -5.25 -3.20 -6.94
C TYR A 52 -6.22 -2.63 -7.99
N TYR A 53 -5.72 -1.85 -8.95
CA TYR A 53 -6.55 -1.20 -9.99
C TYR A 53 -6.79 -2.08 -11.23
N GLN A 54 -5.99 -3.12 -11.47
CA GLN A 54 -6.21 -4.12 -12.52
C GLN A 54 -7.23 -5.18 -12.12
N GLN A 55 -7.67 -5.25 -10.87
CA GLN A 55 -8.80 -6.10 -10.50
C GLN A 55 -10.05 -5.59 -11.22
N PRO A 56 -10.52 -6.28 -12.27
CA PRO A 56 -11.80 -5.95 -12.86
C PRO A 56 -12.85 -6.40 -11.83
N GLU A 57 -13.60 -5.44 -11.28
CA GLU A 57 -14.80 -5.69 -10.49
C GLU A 57 -14.61 -6.45 -9.15
N ASN A 58 -14.25 -5.69 -8.11
CA ASN A 58 -14.98 -5.76 -6.84
C ASN A 58 -15.95 -4.56 -6.72
N GLN A 59 -16.58 -4.21 -7.85
CA GLN A 59 -17.79 -3.39 -7.93
C GLN A 59 -18.98 -4.33 -8.08
N GLY A 60 -19.56 -4.72 -6.95
CA GLY A 60 -20.74 -5.56 -6.82
C GLY A 60 -20.74 -6.11 -5.40
N GLY A 61 -21.43 -5.51 -4.44
CA GLY A 61 -22.88 -5.40 -4.45
C GLY A 61 -23.45 -6.60 -3.68
N ALA A 62 -23.64 -6.42 -2.37
CA ALA A 62 -24.53 -7.21 -1.53
C ALA A 62 -25.08 -6.29 -0.44
#